data_AF-A0A5K1D2B7-F1
#
_entry.id   AF-A0A5K1D2B7-F1
#
_cell.length_a   1.000
_cell.length_b   1.000
_cell.length_c   1.000
_cell.angle_alpha   90.00
_cell.angle_beta   90.00
_cell.angle_gamma   90.00
#
_symmetry.space_group_name_H-M   'P 1'
#
loop_
_entity.id
_entity.type
_entity.pdbx_description
1 polymer ?
#
loop_
_entity_poly.entity_id
_entity_poly.type
_entity_poly.pdbx_seq_one_letter_code
_entity_poly.pdbx_strand_id
1 'polypeptide(L)' 'IKGNWLKPGAAVIDVGTNAVDDPSRKTGYRLVGDVDFDEAKKVAGWLTPVPGGVGPMTVAMLLKNTLEGAIRKIKI' A
#
# COMPACT_ATOMS: atom_id res chain seq x y z
N ILE A 1 5.95 -10.98 -5.44
CA ILE A 1 4.79 -11.48 -6.22
C ILE A 1 5.00 -11.10 -7.68
N LYS A 2 5.07 -12.09 -8.58
CA LYS A 2 5.36 -11.89 -10.01
C LYS A 2 4.10 -11.75 -10.85
N GLY A 3 4.18 -11.07 -11.99
CA GLY A 3 2.99 -10.75 -12.80
C GLY A 3 2.26 -11.97 -13.33
N ASN A 4 3.00 -13.03 -13.68
CA ASN A 4 2.44 -14.29 -14.18
C ASN A 4 1.69 -15.12 -13.13
N TRP A 5 1.79 -14.76 -11.85
CA TRP A 5 1.02 -15.41 -10.78
C TRP A 5 -0.39 -14.83 -10.66
N LEU A 6 -0.62 -13.65 -11.25
CA LEU A 6 -1.87 -12.92 -11.12
C LEU A 6 -2.90 -13.44 -12.11
N LYS A 7 -4.15 -13.59 -11.63
CA LYS A 7 -5.30 -13.78 -12.52
C LYS A 7 -5.49 -12.51 -13.38
N PRO A 8 -5.68 -12.61 -14.71
CA PRO A 8 -5.98 -11.45 -15.55
C PRO A 8 -7.17 -10.65 -15.02
N GLY A 9 -7.00 -9.33 -14.90
CA GLY A 9 -8.02 -8.42 -14.37
C GLY A 9 -8.16 -8.40 -12.85
N ALA A 10 -7.32 -9.12 -12.10
CA ALA A 10 -7.37 -9.12 -10.63
C ALA A 10 -7.14 -7.72 -10.03
N ALA A 11 -7.73 -7.48 -8.86
CA ALA A 11 -7.37 -6.38 -8.00
C ALA A 11 -6.24 -6.80 -7.06
N VAL A 12 -5.14 -6.06 -7.08
CA VAL A 12 -3.95 -6.33 -6.28
C VAL A 12 -3.70 -5.16 -5.34
N ILE A 13 -3.76 -5.45 -4.04
CA ILE A 13 -3.47 -4.50 -2.96
C ILE A 13 -2.13 -4.90 -2.37
N ASP A 14 -1.11 -4.11 -2.68
CA ASP A 14 0.24 -4.26 -2.15
C ASP A 14 0.37 -3.49 -0.83
N VAL A 15 0.38 -4.25 0.26
CA VAL A 15 0.55 -3.74 1.64
C VAL A 15 2.03 -3.75 2.04
N GLY A 16 2.88 -4.44 1.27
CA GLY A 16 4.31 -4.59 1.54
C GLY A 16 4.97 -3.23 1.65
N THR A 17 5.81 -3.05 2.66
CA THR A 17 6.60 -1.83 2.84
C THR A 17 7.99 -2.24 3.29
N ASN A 18 8.86 -2.46 2.31
CA ASN A 18 10.22 -2.92 2.52
C ASN A 18 11.20 -1.78 2.20
N ALA A 19 12.17 -1.52 3.07
CA ALA A 19 13.24 -0.58 2.80
C ALA A 19 14.37 -1.28 2.04
N VAL A 20 14.79 -0.70 0.93
CA VAL A 20 15.93 -1.16 0.13
C VAL A 20 16.91 -0.02 -0.01
N ASP A 21 18.18 -0.28 0.29
CA ASP A 21 19.24 0.71 0.20
C ASP A 21 19.27 1.37 -1.18
N ASP A 22 19.32 2.69 -1.18
CA ASP A 22 19.34 3.53 -2.38
C ASP A 22 20.10 4.82 -2.05
N PRO A 23 21.42 4.86 -2.31
CA PRO A 23 22.26 6.01 -2.04
C PRO A 23 21.86 7.28 -2.80
N SER A 24 21.04 7.16 -3.86
CA SER A 24 20.53 8.31 -4.61
C SER A 24 19.42 9.06 -3.87
N ARG A 25 18.80 8.43 -2.86
CA ARG A 25 17.74 9.04 -2.05
C ARG A 25 18.33 9.72 -0.82
N LYS A 26 17.78 10.87 -0.46
CA LYS A 26 18.15 11.60 0.77
C LYS A 26 18.03 10.74 2.03
N THR A 27 17.07 9.81 2.05
CA THR A 27 16.84 8.87 3.15
C THR A 27 17.85 7.72 3.21
N GLY A 28 18.68 7.53 2.17
CA GLY A 28 19.59 6.39 2.04
C GLY A 28 18.92 5.09 1.60
N TYR A 29 17.59 5.08 1.48
CA TYR A 29 16.79 3.94 1.04
C TYR A 29 15.54 4.40 0.28
N ARG A 30 14.97 3.50 -0.52
CA ARG A 30 13.65 3.63 -1.12
C ARG A 30 12.71 2.56 -0.56
N LEU A 31 11.41 2.86 -0.57
CA LEU A 31 10.38 1.89 -0.20
C LEU A 31 9.94 1.09 -1.43
N VAL A 32 9.82 -0.22 -1.26
CA VAL A 32 9.31 -1.15 -2.27
C VAL A 32 8.24 -2.04 -1.66
N GLY A 33 7.28 -2.45 -2.50
CA GLY A 33 6.22 -3.36 -2.11
C GLY A 33 6.62 -4.82 -2.25
N ASP A 34 5.66 -5.72 -2.02
CA ASP A 34 5.85 -7.16 -2.20
C ASP A 34 5.61 -7.58 -3.66
N VAL A 35 5.01 -6.70 -4.47
CA VAL A 35 4.64 -6.96 -5.86
C VAL A 35 5.65 -6.35 -6.82
N ASP A 36 6.00 -7.13 -7.85
CA ASP A 36 6.72 -6.61 -9.01
C ASP A 36 5.77 -5.74 -9.83
N PHE A 37 5.80 -4.43 -9.56
CA PHE A 37 4.80 -3.49 -10.06
C PHE A 37 4.77 -3.41 -11.59
N ASP A 38 5.93 -3.47 -12.25
CA ASP A 38 6.05 -3.32 -13.70
C ASP A 38 5.51 -4.54 -14.46
N GLU A 39 5.69 -5.73 -13.91
CA GLU A 39 5.05 -6.94 -14.44
C GLU A 39 3.55 -6.97 -14.11
N ALA A 40 3.19 -6.69 -12.86
CA ALA A 40 1.82 -6.79 -12.37
C ALA A 40 0.86 -5.83 -13.08
N LYS A 41 1.31 -4.60 -13.40
CA LYS A 41 0.52 -3.58 -14.10
C LYS A 41 0.01 -4.05 -15.47
N LYS A 42 0.67 -5.02 -16.09
CA LYS A 42 0.27 -5.57 -17.40
C LYS A 42 -0.86 -6.59 -17.32
N VAL A 43 -1.12 -7.16 -16.13
CA VAL A 43 -2.06 -8.27 -15.91
C VAL A 43 -3.22 -7.86 -15.00
N ALA A 44 -2.94 -7.11 -13.94
CA ALA A 44 -3.93 -6.67 -12.97
C ALA A 44 -4.90 -5.64 -13.58
N GLY A 45 -6.18 -5.72 -13.19
CA GLY A 45 -7.17 -4.69 -13.51
C GLY A 45 -7.08 -3.48 -12.58
N TRP A 46 -6.63 -3.73 -11.34
CA TRP A 46 -6.40 -2.69 -10.32
C TRP A 46 -5.13 -3.02 -9.55
N LEU A 47 -4.30 -2.02 -9.26
CA LEU A 47 -3.00 -2.21 -8.60
C LEU A 47 -2.64 -0.98 -7.76
N THR A 48 -2.31 -1.17 -6.49
CA THR A 48 -1.80 -0.11 -5.62
C THR A 48 -0.27 0.00 -5.71
N PRO A 49 0.31 1.19 -5.84
CA PRO A 49 1.77 1.37 -5.86
C PRO A 49 2.38 1.36 -4.46
N VAL A 50 3.68 1.07 -4.39
CA VAL A 50 4.50 1.35 -3.20
C VAL A 50 5.72 2.15 -3.64
N PRO A 51 5.94 3.37 -3.11
CA PRO A 51 5.12 4.08 -2.12
C PRO A 51 3.80 4.64 -2.72
N GLY A 52 2.90 5.10 -1.85
CA GLY A 52 1.68 5.83 -2.24
C GLY A 52 0.38 5.01 -2.26
N GLY A 53 0.44 3.71 -1.95
CA GLY A 53 -0.72 2.83 -1.84
C GLY A 53 -1.32 2.82 -0.44
N VAL A 54 -1.11 1.73 0.30
CA VAL A 54 -1.84 1.45 1.54
C VAL A 54 -1.40 2.32 2.72
N GLY A 55 -0.14 2.76 2.76
CA GLY A 55 0.42 3.55 3.88
C GLY A 55 -0.42 4.77 4.30
N PRO A 56 -0.76 5.70 3.39
CA PRO A 56 -1.63 6.84 3.70
C PRO A 56 -3.02 6.43 4.20
N MET A 57 -3.59 5.35 3.66
CA MET A 57 -4.89 4.83 4.09
C MET A 57 -4.83 4.25 5.50
N THR A 58 -3.74 3.61 5.91
CA THR A 58 -3.55 3.11 7.28
C THR A 58 -3.64 4.25 8.29
N VAL A 59 -3.01 5.40 8.01
CA VAL A 59 -3.09 6.59 8.88
C VAL A 59 -4.52 7.15 8.90
N ALA A 60 -5.15 7.30 7.74
CA ALA A 60 -6.53 7.79 7.66
C ALA A 60 -7.51 6.89 8.43
N MET A 61 -7.37 5.57 8.33
CA MET A 61 -8.23 4.62 9.03
C MET A 61 -7.98 4.59 10.54
N LEU A 62 -6.74 4.80 10.99
CA LEU A 62 -6.47 5.02 12.41
C LEU A 62 -7.26 6.22 12.94
N LEU A 63 -7.19 7.36 12.25
CA LEU A 63 -7.90 8.57 12.65
C LEU A 63 -9.42 8.38 12.63
N LYS A 64 -9.96 7.72 11.61
CA LYS A 64 -11.38 7.37 11.52
C LYS A 64 -11.81 6.50 12.71
N ASN A 65 -11.04 5.46 13.03
CA ASN A 65 -11.36 4.58 14.14
C ASN A 65 -11.28 5.32 15.50
N THR A 66 -10.33 6.23 15.67
CA THR A 66 -10.23 7.10 16.84
C THR A 66 -11.46 8.00 16.96
N LEU A 67 -11.89 8.64 15.87
CA LEU A 67 -13.07 9.50 15.84
C LEU A 67 -14.34 8.70 16.19
N GLU A 68 -14.55 7.55 15.57
CA GLU A 68 -15.68 6.68 15.88
C GLU A 68 -15.67 6.21 17.34
N GLY A 69 -14.48 5.95 17.90
CA GLY A 69 -14.32 5.65 19.32
C GLY A 69 -14.75 6.79 20.23
N ALA A 70 -14.40 8.03 19.88
CA ALA A 70 -14.83 9.22 20.61
C ALA A 70 -16.35 9.42 20.51
N ILE A 71 -16.94 9.27 19.32
CA ILE A 71 -18.39 9.38 19.10
C ILE A 71 -19.13 8.36 19.98
N ARG A 72 -18.72 7.07 19.97
CA ARG A 72 -19.32 6.03 20.82
C ARG A 72 -19.25 6.36 22.31
N LYS A 73 -18.15 6.98 22.77
CA LYS A 73 -17.98 7.36 24.18
C LYS A 73 -18.87 8.53 24.59
N ILE A 74 -19.14 9.47 23.67
CA ILE A 74 -19.85 10.72 23.96
C ILE A 74 -21.38 10.54 23.90
N LYS A 75 -21.90 9.36 23.49
CA LYS A 75 -23.35 9.05 23.38
C LYS A 75 -24.12 10.14 22.60
N ILE A 76 -23.74 10.37 21.35
CA ILE A 76 -24.62 10.98 20.34
C ILE A 76 -25.30 9.86 19.56
#